data_AF-A0A0C9LSC1-F1
#
_entry.id   AF-A0A0C9LSC1-F1
#
_cell.length_a   1.000
_cell.length_b   1.000
_cell.length_c   1.000
_cell.angle_alpha   90.00
_cell.angle_beta   90.00
_cell.angle_gamma   90.00
#
_symmetry.space_group_name_H-M   'P 1'
#
loop_
_entity.id
_entity.type
_entity.pdbx_description
1 polymer ?
#
loop_
_entity_poly.entity_id
_entity_poly.type
_entity_poly.pdbx_seq_one_letter_code
_entity_poly.pdbx_strand_id
1 'polypeptide(L)'
;MFAVAILVFVAGSKLYYKPAATDSVILKAWRVVKFATKQAKLPENKEARKRSKDIMDFAKSESDIPAVSEWSPETREKVQWTDTFVDELKQAIMACKIFIPLSIYWVSYNQLSNNLLSQAGVMNKPAGLPNDIMNNFDPIALIIFIPITDGLFYPMLRKYKINFASQKRITVGFFLGAAAMVYASVVQHYIYIDELFIASNGKQSNVSVFLQIPCYVLIAFSEIFASITSMEYAYTHAPKSMKSLVSALSLWPNCVAALLSLAISPTAHDPNMTYLYAGVAVAAFITGIIYYFVFRHYDDIDEVARLKKMADQDAAGYQMEDKIAPPAIEAEAEAMEKMH
;
A
#
# COMPACT_ATOMS: atom_id res chain seq x y z
N MET A 1 2.21 18.78 21.41
CA MET A 1 1.26 18.05 20.54
C MET A 1 0.82 16.71 21.17
N PHE A 2 1.74 15.81 21.54
CA PHE A 2 1.40 14.52 22.19
C PHE A 2 0.55 14.62 23.46
N ALA A 3 0.84 15.56 24.36
CA ALA A 3 0.05 15.75 25.59
C ALA A 3 -1.41 16.15 25.30
N VAL A 4 -1.64 16.98 24.27
CA VAL A 4 -2.99 17.39 23.85
C VAL A 4 -3.73 16.22 23.23
N ALA A 5 -3.08 15.42 22.40
CA ALA A 5 -3.66 14.19 21.85
C ALA A 5 -4.05 13.19 22.94
N ILE A 6 -3.20 12.99 23.96
CA ILE A 6 -3.50 12.13 25.10
C ILE A 6 -4.70 12.67 25.90
N LEU A 7 -4.74 13.98 26.18
CA LEU A 7 -5.86 14.60 26.89
C LEU A 7 -7.19 14.44 26.14
N VAL A 8 -7.19 14.67 24.83
CA VAL A 8 -8.38 14.46 23.97
C VAL A 8 -8.78 13.00 23.94
N PHE A 9 -7.82 12.08 23.83
CA PHE A 9 -8.08 10.64 23.81
C PHE A 9 -8.66 10.13 25.14
N VAL A 10 -8.11 10.58 26.26
CA VAL A 10 -8.59 10.23 27.61
C VAL A 10 -9.97 10.83 27.87
N ALA A 11 -10.20 12.08 27.47
CA ALA A 11 -11.52 12.72 27.58
C ALA A 11 -12.57 12.01 26.72
N GLY A 12 -12.22 11.60 25.50
CA GLY A 12 -13.10 10.85 24.58
C GLY A 12 -13.26 9.37 24.92
N SER A 13 -12.48 8.84 25.87
CA SER A 13 -12.45 7.40 26.18
C SER A 13 -13.78 6.80 26.66
N LYS A 14 -14.69 7.64 27.14
CA LYS A 14 -16.06 7.27 27.54
C LYS A 14 -17.03 7.14 26.35
N LEU A 15 -16.70 7.74 25.20
CA LEU A 15 -17.50 7.71 23.98
C LEU A 15 -17.11 6.56 23.04
N TYR A 16 -15.97 5.89 23.30
CA TYR A 16 -15.51 4.79 22.46
C TYR A 16 -16.18 3.46 22.83
N TYR A 17 -16.66 2.76 21.81
CA TYR A 17 -17.00 1.35 21.92
C TYR A 17 -15.73 0.54 22.20
N LYS A 18 -15.73 -0.17 23.33
CA LYS A 18 -14.62 -1.03 23.76
C LYS A 18 -15.03 -2.49 23.51
N PRO A 19 -14.73 -3.06 22.33
CA PRO A 19 -14.98 -4.47 22.09
C PRO A 19 -14.17 -5.32 23.08
N ALA A 20 -14.70 -6.47 23.49
CA ALA A 20 -13.98 -7.41 24.33
C ALA A 20 -12.65 -7.81 23.66
N ALA A 21 -11.59 -7.98 24.46
CA ALA A 21 -10.27 -8.33 23.97
C ALA A 21 -10.35 -9.63 23.15
N THR A 22 -10.36 -9.48 21.83
CA THR A 22 -10.38 -10.59 20.90
C THR A 22 -8.94 -11.09 20.76
N ASP A 23 -8.75 -12.40 20.81
CA ASP A 23 -7.43 -13.01 20.68
C ASP A 23 -6.73 -12.52 19.39
N SER A 24 -5.43 -12.23 19.49
CA SER A 24 -4.74 -11.45 18.46
C SER A 24 -4.71 -12.20 17.12
N VAL A 25 -5.29 -11.56 16.10
CA VAL A 25 -5.32 -12.08 14.71
C VAL A 25 -3.92 -12.40 14.22
N ILE A 26 -2.93 -11.58 14.58
CA ILE A 26 -1.52 -11.78 14.20
C ILE A 26 -0.94 -13.04 14.87
N LEU A 27 -1.22 -13.24 16.17
CA LEU A 27 -0.77 -14.43 16.89
C LEU A 27 -1.43 -15.70 16.34
N LYS A 28 -2.72 -15.65 16.02
CA LYS A 28 -3.43 -16.75 15.36
C LYS A 28 -2.85 -17.06 13.99
N ALA A 29 -2.62 -16.04 13.15
CA ALA A 29 -1.99 -16.20 11.84
C ALA A 29 -0.59 -16.84 11.95
N TRP A 30 0.22 -16.43 12.93
CA TRP A 30 1.54 -17.04 13.15
C TRP A 30 1.44 -18.51 13.57
N ARG A 31 0.48 -18.87 14.44
CA ARG A 31 0.22 -20.27 14.82
C ARG A 31 -0.21 -21.11 13.61
N VAL A 32 -1.11 -20.59 12.77
CA VAL A 32 -1.54 -21.24 11.52
C VAL A 32 -0.34 -21.51 10.61
N VAL A 33 0.48 -20.49 10.32
CA VAL A 33 1.64 -20.65 9.44
C VAL A 33 2.65 -21.64 10.02
N LYS A 34 2.93 -21.57 11.32
CA LYS A 34 3.84 -22.50 12.00
C LYS A 34 3.33 -23.94 11.95
N PHE A 35 2.03 -24.14 12.21
CA PHE A 35 1.38 -25.43 12.15
C PHE A 35 1.39 -25.99 10.73
N ALA A 36 0.93 -25.22 9.74
CA ALA A 36 0.96 -25.57 8.32
C ALA A 36 2.35 -26.02 7.87
N THR A 37 3.40 -25.25 8.23
CA THR A 37 4.77 -25.56 7.85
C THR A 37 5.29 -26.83 8.53
N LYS A 38 4.91 -27.08 9.78
CA LYS A 38 5.27 -28.30 10.50
C LYS A 38 4.56 -29.53 9.90
N GLN A 39 3.27 -29.41 9.63
CA GLN A 39 2.44 -30.47 9.05
C GLN A 39 2.91 -30.83 7.64
N ALA A 40 3.24 -29.84 6.81
CA ALA A 40 3.76 -30.04 5.45
C ALA A 40 5.17 -30.69 5.42
N LYS A 41 5.91 -30.66 6.52
CA LYS A 41 7.23 -31.30 6.65
C LYS A 41 7.16 -32.77 7.09
N LEU A 42 6.00 -33.27 7.50
CA LEU A 42 5.84 -34.67 7.91
C LEU A 42 6.12 -35.62 6.73
N PRO A 43 6.81 -36.76 6.95
CA PRO A 43 7.12 -37.73 5.90
C PRO A 43 5.88 -38.28 5.19
N GLU A 44 4.78 -38.45 5.94
CA GLU A 44 3.48 -38.93 5.47
C GLU A 44 2.84 -37.95 4.46
N ASN A 45 3.07 -36.65 4.63
CA ASN A 45 2.51 -35.59 3.77
C ASN A 45 3.37 -35.31 2.54
N LYS A 46 4.36 -36.15 2.22
CA LYS A 46 5.28 -35.92 1.09
C LYS A 46 4.55 -35.95 -0.25
N GLU A 47 3.53 -36.78 -0.41
CA GLU A 47 2.69 -36.81 -1.63
C GLU A 47 1.71 -35.65 -1.68
N ALA A 48 1.02 -35.36 -0.58
CA ALA A 48 0.16 -34.20 -0.44
C ALA A 48 0.92 -32.88 -0.72
N ARG A 49 2.18 -32.77 -0.28
CA ARG A 49 3.03 -31.58 -0.52
C ARG A 49 3.35 -31.37 -2.00
N LYS A 50 3.48 -32.44 -2.77
CA LYS A 50 3.71 -32.35 -4.22
C LYS A 50 2.45 -31.91 -4.98
N ARG A 51 1.26 -32.20 -4.43
CA ARG A 51 -0.03 -31.88 -5.05
C ARG A 51 -0.61 -30.55 -4.56
N SER A 52 -0.20 -30.09 -3.38
CA SER A 52 -0.68 -28.83 -2.82
C SER A 52 -0.13 -27.63 -3.58
N LYS A 53 -1.03 -26.69 -3.90
CA LYS A 53 -0.66 -25.37 -4.46
C LYS A 53 -0.25 -24.38 -3.37
N ASP A 54 -0.69 -24.59 -2.13
CA ASP A 54 -0.44 -23.67 -1.02
C ASP A 54 -0.17 -24.43 0.29
N ILE A 55 0.94 -24.10 0.94
CA ILE A 55 1.36 -24.71 2.20
C ILE A 55 0.33 -24.47 3.31
N MET A 56 -0.41 -23.36 3.26
CA MET A 56 -1.40 -23.03 4.30
C MET A 56 -2.60 -23.98 4.29
N ASP A 57 -2.88 -24.72 3.21
CA ASP A 57 -3.96 -25.72 3.20
C ASP A 57 -3.73 -26.88 4.18
N PHE A 58 -2.48 -27.14 4.58
CA PHE A 58 -2.17 -28.14 5.61
C PHE A 58 -2.63 -27.74 7.01
N ALA A 59 -3.02 -26.48 7.21
CA ALA A 59 -3.63 -25.99 8.45
C ALA A 59 -5.17 -25.97 8.41
N LYS A 60 -5.80 -26.57 7.40
CA LYS A 60 -7.24 -26.83 7.36
C LYS A 60 -7.58 -28.20 7.91
N SER A 61 -8.68 -28.27 8.67
CA SER A 61 -9.22 -29.50 9.22
C SER A 61 -9.92 -30.36 8.15
N GLU A 62 -10.60 -29.71 7.21
CA GLU A 62 -11.22 -30.30 6.01
C GLU A 62 -10.50 -29.79 4.76
N SER A 63 -9.23 -30.18 4.59
CA SER A 63 -8.50 -29.83 3.38
C SER A 63 -8.97 -30.69 2.20
N ASP A 64 -9.29 -30.08 1.06
CA ASP A 64 -9.57 -30.78 -0.21
C ASP A 64 -8.36 -31.54 -0.80
N ILE A 65 -7.22 -31.56 -0.10
CA ILE A 65 -5.99 -32.21 -0.56
C ILE A 65 -6.05 -33.71 -0.26
N PRO A 66 -5.99 -34.59 -1.28
CA PRO A 66 -5.94 -36.03 -1.06
C PRO A 66 -4.65 -36.43 -0.32
N ALA A 67 -4.76 -37.35 0.65
CA ALA A 67 -3.64 -37.92 1.42
C ALA A 67 -2.92 -36.96 2.38
N VAL A 68 -3.61 -35.93 2.91
CA VAL A 68 -3.13 -35.21 4.11
C VAL A 68 -3.34 -36.08 5.34
N SER A 69 -2.33 -36.18 6.20
CA SER A 69 -2.44 -36.90 7.46
C SER A 69 -3.55 -36.30 8.32
N GLU A 70 -4.48 -37.14 8.76
CA GLU A 70 -5.57 -36.73 9.63
C GLU A 70 -5.00 -36.14 10.92
N TRP A 71 -5.62 -35.06 11.39
CA TRP A 71 -5.22 -34.44 12.63
C TRP A 71 -5.55 -35.37 13.79
N SER A 72 -4.60 -35.58 14.69
CA SER A 72 -4.89 -36.32 15.92
C SER A 72 -5.99 -35.61 16.72
N PRO A 73 -6.81 -36.36 17.51
CA PRO A 73 -7.87 -35.78 18.33
C PRO A 73 -7.39 -34.64 19.23
N GLU A 74 -6.21 -34.80 19.85
CA GLU A 74 -5.57 -33.74 20.65
C GLU A 74 -5.23 -32.48 19.84
N THR A 75 -4.88 -32.65 18.57
CA THR A 75 -4.55 -31.52 17.70
C THR A 75 -5.82 -30.75 17.34
N ARG A 76 -6.92 -31.44 17.06
CA ARG A 76 -8.22 -30.82 16.82
C ARG A 76 -8.71 -30.01 18.03
N GLU A 77 -8.45 -30.48 19.24
CA GLU A 77 -8.82 -29.77 20.48
C GLU A 77 -7.89 -28.56 20.77
N LYS A 78 -6.61 -28.63 20.38
CA LYS A 78 -5.63 -27.55 20.59
C LYS A 78 -5.70 -26.44 19.55
N VAL A 79 -6.27 -26.70 18.38
CA VAL A 79 -6.38 -25.72 17.27
C VAL A 79 -7.47 -24.70 17.58
N GLN A 80 -7.10 -23.41 17.52
CA GLN A 80 -7.99 -22.28 17.86
C GLN A 80 -8.40 -21.44 16.64
N TRP A 81 -8.35 -22.04 15.43
CA TRP A 81 -8.69 -21.37 14.17
C TRP A 81 -9.64 -22.24 13.35
N THR A 82 -10.43 -21.58 12.50
CA THR A 82 -11.36 -22.22 11.56
C THR A 82 -10.73 -22.31 10.17
N ASP A 83 -11.27 -23.18 9.32
CA ASP A 83 -10.79 -23.31 7.93
C ASP A 83 -11.04 -22.02 7.12
N THR A 84 -12.16 -21.34 7.40
CA THR A 84 -12.45 -19.99 6.88
C THR A 84 -11.35 -18.99 7.26
N PHE A 85 -10.83 -19.03 8.49
CA PHE A 85 -9.74 -18.15 8.90
C PHE A 85 -8.46 -18.39 8.08
N VAL A 86 -8.18 -19.65 7.73
CA VAL A 86 -7.03 -20.01 6.87
C VAL A 86 -7.21 -19.43 5.47
N ASP A 87 -8.42 -19.49 4.91
CA ASP A 87 -8.74 -18.89 3.60
C ASP A 87 -8.66 -17.36 3.64
N GLU A 88 -9.21 -16.74 4.69
CA GLU A 88 -9.11 -15.31 4.90
C GLU A 88 -7.64 -14.85 5.02
N LEU A 89 -6.81 -15.64 5.71
CA LEU A 89 -5.38 -15.37 5.87
C LEU A 89 -4.65 -15.44 4.51
N LYS A 90 -4.95 -16.47 3.71
CA LYS A 90 -4.39 -16.62 2.36
C LYS A 90 -4.76 -15.45 1.46
N GLN A 91 -6.02 -15.04 1.48
CA GLN A 91 -6.49 -13.89 0.72
C GLN A 91 -5.78 -12.60 1.15
N ALA A 92 -5.64 -12.37 2.45
CA ALA A 92 -4.91 -11.22 2.98
C ALA A 92 -3.43 -11.21 2.57
N ILE A 93 -2.73 -12.34 2.67
CA ILE A 93 -1.33 -12.47 2.25
C ILE A 93 -1.20 -12.24 0.73
N MET A 94 -2.15 -12.74 -0.07
CA MET A 94 -2.17 -12.53 -1.51
C MET A 94 -2.34 -11.04 -1.86
N ALA A 95 -3.25 -10.33 -1.19
CA ALA A 95 -3.43 -8.89 -1.37
C ALA A 95 -2.15 -8.11 -1.00
N CYS A 96 -1.46 -8.51 0.07
CA CYS A 96 -0.23 -7.87 0.52
C CYS A 96 1.00 -8.12 -0.39
N LYS A 97 0.92 -8.99 -1.41
CA LYS A 97 2.08 -9.25 -2.31
C LYS A 97 2.56 -7.99 -3.03
N ILE A 98 1.68 -7.02 -3.27
CA ILE A 98 2.04 -5.74 -3.90
C ILE A 98 3.02 -4.91 -3.04
N PHE A 99 3.11 -5.18 -1.73
CA PHE A 99 4.00 -4.48 -0.81
C PHE A 99 5.47 -4.84 -0.99
N ILE A 100 5.79 -6.02 -1.53
CA ILE A 100 7.19 -6.45 -1.75
C ILE A 100 7.95 -5.44 -2.62
N PRO A 101 7.51 -5.13 -3.86
CA PRO A 101 8.20 -4.15 -4.72
C PRO A 101 8.16 -2.73 -4.16
N LEU A 102 7.15 -2.37 -3.35
CA LEU A 102 7.07 -1.08 -2.68
C LEU A 102 8.25 -0.83 -1.73
N SER A 103 8.99 -1.85 -1.32
CA SER A 103 10.23 -1.67 -0.54
C SER A 103 11.24 -0.78 -1.27
N ILE A 104 11.37 -0.91 -2.59
CA ILE A 104 12.29 -0.06 -3.38
C ILE A 104 11.73 1.36 -3.52
N TYR A 105 10.41 1.49 -3.64
CA TYR A 105 9.75 2.81 -3.60
C TYR A 105 10.09 3.55 -2.30
N TRP A 106 9.97 2.87 -1.15
CA TRP A 106 10.30 3.45 0.15
C TRP A 106 11.78 3.83 0.30
N VAL A 107 12.71 3.21 -0.44
CA VAL A 107 14.12 3.68 -0.47
C VAL A 107 14.21 5.09 -1.08
N SER A 108 13.44 5.35 -2.13
CA SER A 108 13.38 6.68 -2.77
C SER A 108 12.69 7.70 -1.87
N TYR A 109 11.57 7.31 -1.25
CA TYR A 109 10.86 8.15 -0.30
C TYR A 109 11.73 8.52 0.92
N ASN A 110 12.47 7.55 1.47
CA ASN A 110 13.35 7.76 2.61
C ASN A 110 14.52 8.73 2.33
N GLN A 111 14.75 9.11 1.07
CA GLN A 111 15.75 10.15 0.75
C GLN A 111 15.34 11.52 1.31
N LEU A 112 14.04 11.79 1.48
CA LEU A 112 13.50 13.03 2.06
C LEU A 112 14.15 13.34 3.42
N SER A 113 14.05 12.38 4.34
CA SER A 113 14.48 12.56 5.72
C SER A 113 15.99 12.33 5.94
N ASN A 114 16.70 11.86 4.92
CA ASN A 114 18.12 11.50 5.01
C ASN A 114 18.96 12.39 4.09
N ASN A 115 19.18 11.98 2.84
CA ASN A 115 20.16 12.61 1.97
C ASN A 115 19.71 13.98 1.45
N LEU A 116 18.41 14.20 1.24
CA LEU A 116 17.90 15.53 0.85
C LEU A 116 18.07 16.54 1.98
N LEU A 117 17.98 16.09 3.23
CA LEU A 117 18.29 16.92 4.38
C LEU A 117 19.78 17.30 4.43
N SER A 118 20.67 16.34 4.17
CA SER A 118 22.11 16.60 4.05
C SER A 118 22.44 17.54 2.88
N GLN A 119 21.78 17.35 1.74
CA GLN A 119 21.89 18.24 0.57
C GLN A 119 21.45 19.67 0.93
N ALA A 120 20.35 19.86 1.66
CA ALA A 120 19.91 21.17 2.15
C ALA A 120 20.93 21.83 3.11
N GLY A 121 21.73 21.01 3.79
CA GLY A 121 22.79 21.45 4.70
C GLY A 121 23.86 22.30 4.02
N VAL A 122 24.26 21.93 2.80
CA VAL A 122 25.29 22.63 2.03
C VAL A 122 24.75 23.70 1.08
N MET A 123 23.42 23.77 0.88
CA MET A 123 22.77 24.75 0.03
C MET A 123 22.63 26.13 0.69
N ASN A 124 22.56 27.17 -0.15
CA ASN A 124 22.30 28.55 0.27
C ASN A 124 20.85 28.69 0.77
N LYS A 125 20.70 29.20 2.00
CA LYS A 125 19.42 29.33 2.69
C LYS A 125 19.39 30.64 3.49
N PRO A 126 18.20 31.25 3.67
CA PRO A 126 18.03 32.42 4.52
C PRO A 126 18.60 32.19 5.93
N ALA A 127 19.20 33.23 6.51
CA ALA A 127 19.76 33.16 7.84
C ALA A 127 18.70 32.73 8.87
N GLY A 128 19.01 31.69 9.65
CA GLY A 128 18.10 31.14 10.66
C GLY A 128 17.12 30.08 10.18
N LEU A 129 17.10 29.73 8.88
CA LEU A 129 16.27 28.63 8.37
C LEU A 129 16.94 27.27 8.67
N PRO A 130 16.33 26.37 9.47
CA PRO A 130 16.83 25.02 9.67
C PRO A 130 16.61 24.15 8.42
N ASN A 131 17.52 23.20 8.17
CA ASN A 131 17.40 22.27 7.04
C ASN A 131 16.11 21.42 7.14
N ASP A 132 15.70 21.07 8.36
CA ASP A 132 14.54 20.21 8.62
C ASP A 132 13.22 20.80 8.15
N ILE A 133 13.15 22.13 7.99
CA ILE A 133 11.94 22.80 7.46
C ILE A 133 11.62 22.32 6.05
N MET A 134 12.63 21.90 5.27
CA MET A 134 12.41 21.40 3.92
C MET A 134 11.51 20.15 3.90
N ASN A 135 11.57 19.30 4.93
CA ASN A 135 10.71 18.12 5.03
C ASN A 135 9.23 18.44 5.22
N ASN A 136 8.88 19.65 5.63
CA ASN A 136 7.48 20.06 5.75
C ASN A 136 6.81 20.31 4.38
N PHE A 137 7.58 20.50 3.30
CA PHE A 137 6.99 20.70 1.98
C PHE A 137 6.24 19.48 1.47
N ASP A 138 6.65 18.27 1.86
CA ASP A 138 5.97 17.03 1.49
C ASP A 138 4.53 16.95 2.05
N PRO A 139 4.28 17.03 3.38
CA PRO A 139 2.92 17.01 3.91
C PRO A 139 2.09 18.22 3.46
N ILE A 140 2.70 19.40 3.25
CA ILE A 140 2.00 20.56 2.67
C ILE A 140 1.54 20.26 1.25
N ALA A 141 2.40 19.66 0.43
CA ALA A 141 2.06 19.24 -0.93
C ALA A 141 0.92 18.21 -0.90
N LEU A 142 0.95 17.21 -0.01
CA LEU A 142 -0.15 16.24 0.15
C LEU A 142 -1.48 16.92 0.47
N ILE A 143 -1.51 17.86 1.42
CA ILE A 143 -2.73 18.60 1.80
C ILE A 143 -3.34 19.33 0.59
N ILE A 144 -2.50 19.87 -0.30
CA ILE A 144 -2.95 20.59 -1.49
C ILE A 144 -3.35 19.62 -2.60
N PHE A 145 -2.54 18.60 -2.87
CA PHE A 145 -2.68 17.75 -4.05
C PHE A 145 -3.65 16.58 -3.88
N ILE A 146 -3.93 16.09 -2.66
CA ILE A 146 -4.96 15.06 -2.46
C ILE A 146 -6.34 15.55 -2.94
N PRO A 147 -6.87 16.72 -2.49
CA PRO A 147 -8.14 17.23 -2.98
C PRO A 147 -8.17 17.48 -4.49
N ILE A 148 -7.04 17.92 -5.07
CA ILE A 148 -6.91 18.14 -6.51
C ILE A 148 -6.97 16.81 -7.27
N THR A 149 -6.29 15.79 -6.76
CA THR A 149 -6.26 14.47 -7.40
C THR A 149 -7.64 13.82 -7.35
N ASP A 150 -8.32 13.91 -6.20
CA ASP A 150 -9.66 13.35 -6.01
C ASP A 150 -10.76 14.13 -6.71
N GLY A 151 -10.69 15.46 -6.66
CA GLY A 151 -11.73 16.37 -7.15
C GLY A 151 -11.59 16.77 -8.62
N LEU A 152 -10.39 16.70 -9.21
CA LEU A 152 -10.13 17.11 -10.59
C LEU A 152 -9.53 15.98 -11.44
N PHE A 153 -8.43 15.38 -10.98
CA PHE A 153 -7.67 14.43 -11.79
C PHE A 153 -8.46 13.14 -12.08
N TYR A 154 -9.00 12.47 -11.06
CA TYR A 154 -9.80 11.25 -11.28
C TYR A 154 -11.10 11.50 -12.06
N PRO A 155 -11.90 12.57 -11.80
CA PRO A 155 -13.04 12.91 -12.63
C PRO A 155 -12.66 13.16 -14.10
N MET A 156 -11.54 13.84 -14.36
CA MET A 156 -11.06 14.10 -15.71
C MET A 156 -10.71 12.79 -16.44
N LEU A 157 -9.97 11.88 -15.80
CA LEU A 157 -9.68 10.55 -16.34
C LEU A 157 -10.96 9.76 -16.67
N ARG A 158 -11.96 9.82 -15.78
CA ARG A 158 -13.28 9.20 -16.02
C ARG A 158 -14.00 9.82 -17.22
N LYS A 159 -13.92 11.15 -17.40
CA LYS A 159 -14.49 11.85 -18.57
C LYS A 159 -13.86 11.39 -19.88
N TYR A 160 -12.56 11.11 -19.89
CA TYR A 160 -11.84 10.57 -21.04
C TYR A 160 -11.96 9.03 -21.18
N LYS A 161 -12.78 8.36 -20.35
CA LYS A 161 -12.96 6.90 -20.32
C LYS A 161 -11.65 6.13 -20.13
N ILE A 162 -10.66 6.73 -19.47
CA ILE A 162 -9.39 6.08 -19.17
C ILE A 162 -9.55 5.34 -17.84
N ASN A 163 -9.52 3.99 -17.88
CA ASN A 163 -9.53 3.18 -16.66
C ASN A 163 -8.15 3.25 -15.98
N PHE A 164 -8.03 4.20 -15.05
CA PHE A 164 -6.85 4.36 -14.21
C PHE A 164 -6.99 3.50 -12.95
N ALA A 165 -6.77 2.20 -13.16
CA ALA A 165 -6.85 1.17 -12.14
C ALA A 165 -5.66 1.24 -11.14
N SER A 166 -5.79 0.52 -10.04
CA SER A 166 -4.88 0.61 -8.89
C SER A 166 -3.43 0.25 -9.25
N GLN A 167 -3.18 -0.70 -10.14
CA GLN A 167 -1.81 -1.14 -10.42
C GLN A 167 -1.12 -0.15 -11.38
N LYS A 168 -1.88 0.43 -12.32
CA LYS A 168 -1.42 1.56 -13.15
C LYS A 168 -1.07 2.79 -12.30
N ARG A 169 -1.88 3.12 -11.30
CA ARG A 169 -1.59 4.20 -10.34
C ARG A 169 -0.27 3.96 -9.62
N ILE A 170 -0.11 2.79 -9.00
CA ILE A 170 1.11 2.46 -8.26
C ILE A 170 2.34 2.53 -9.18
N THR A 171 2.22 2.06 -10.43
CA THR A 171 3.28 2.18 -11.45
C THR A 171 3.66 3.64 -11.73
N VAL A 172 2.67 4.53 -11.91
CA VAL A 172 2.91 5.98 -12.08
C VAL A 172 3.61 6.56 -10.86
N GLY A 173 3.24 6.11 -9.66
CA GLY A 173 3.95 6.45 -8.43
C GLY A 173 5.45 6.13 -8.53
N PHE A 174 5.84 4.89 -8.86
CA PHE A 174 7.26 4.55 -9.05
C PHE A 174 8.00 5.47 -10.04
N PHE A 175 7.37 5.84 -11.15
CA PHE A 175 7.98 6.74 -12.14
C PHE A 175 8.12 8.17 -11.63
N LEU A 176 7.15 8.67 -10.86
CA LEU A 176 7.25 9.98 -10.23
C LEU A 176 8.33 10.01 -9.14
N GLY A 177 8.43 8.96 -8.33
CA GLY A 177 9.53 8.79 -7.38
C GLY A 177 10.89 8.73 -8.07
N ALA A 178 11.00 8.01 -9.18
CA ALA A 178 12.23 7.98 -9.99
C ALA A 178 12.55 9.37 -10.57
N ALA A 179 11.57 10.08 -11.10
CA ALA A 179 11.73 11.44 -11.63
C ALA A 179 12.20 12.42 -10.54
N ALA A 180 11.68 12.30 -9.32
CA ALA A 180 12.14 13.09 -8.18
C ALA A 180 13.62 12.84 -7.87
N MET A 181 14.05 11.58 -7.90
CA MET A 181 15.45 11.20 -7.66
C MET A 181 16.39 11.66 -8.79
N VAL A 182 15.93 11.60 -10.05
CA VAL A 182 16.66 12.22 -11.16
C VAL A 182 16.82 13.72 -10.92
N TYR A 183 15.74 14.41 -10.54
CA TYR A 183 15.79 15.83 -10.24
C TYR A 183 16.74 16.15 -9.07
N ALA A 184 16.70 15.37 -7.98
CA ALA A 184 17.64 15.49 -6.86
C ALA A 184 19.10 15.30 -7.28
N SER A 185 19.37 14.35 -8.19
CA SER A 185 20.69 14.12 -8.79
C SER A 185 21.15 15.33 -9.60
N VAL A 186 20.27 15.93 -10.40
CA VAL A 186 20.57 17.15 -11.17
C VAL A 186 20.88 18.33 -10.24
N VAL A 187 20.09 18.53 -9.19
CA VAL A 187 20.37 19.57 -8.18
C VAL A 187 21.72 19.33 -7.51
N GLN A 188 22.03 18.07 -7.16
CA GLN A 188 23.33 17.72 -6.58
C GLN A 188 24.48 18.01 -7.55
N HIS A 189 24.31 17.75 -8.84
CA HIS A 189 25.31 18.08 -9.86
C HIS A 189 25.58 19.59 -9.92
N TYR A 190 24.53 20.43 -9.86
CA TYR A 190 24.70 21.88 -9.78
C TYR A 190 25.42 22.34 -8.52
N ILE A 191 25.25 21.64 -7.38
CA ILE A 191 26.00 21.92 -6.16
C ILE A 191 27.49 21.61 -6.35
N TYR A 192 27.83 20.50 -7.00
CA TYR A 192 29.22 20.07 -7.17
C TYR A 192 30.03 20.92 -8.15
N ILE A 193 29.38 21.54 -9.13
CA ILE A 193 30.04 22.46 -10.07
C ILE A 193 30.09 23.91 -9.58
N ASP A 194 29.45 24.23 -8.45
CA ASP A 194 29.45 25.57 -7.89
C ASP A 194 30.83 25.94 -7.32
N GLU A 195 31.32 27.12 -7.67
CA GLU A 195 32.66 27.58 -7.30
C GLU A 195 32.83 27.70 -5.78
N LEU A 196 31.78 28.13 -5.05
CA LEU A 196 31.82 28.24 -3.60
C LEU A 196 31.87 26.86 -2.93
N PHE A 197 31.21 25.86 -3.51
CA PHE A 197 31.29 24.47 -3.02
C PHE A 197 32.71 23.92 -3.13
N ILE A 198 33.35 24.15 -4.27
CA ILE A 198 34.74 23.73 -4.51
C ILE A 198 35.69 24.51 -3.58
N ALA A 199 35.55 25.83 -3.51
CA ALA A 199 36.41 26.69 -2.68
C ALA A 199 36.25 26.43 -1.17
N SER A 200 35.05 26.02 -0.73
CA SER A 200 34.76 25.71 0.68
C SER A 200 35.09 24.27 1.08
N ASN A 201 35.65 23.47 0.16
CA ASN A 201 35.92 22.05 0.35
C ASN A 201 34.67 21.26 0.77
N GLY A 202 33.56 21.50 0.06
CA GLY A 202 32.29 20.79 0.22
C GLY A 202 31.38 21.29 1.34
N LYS A 203 31.62 22.49 1.89
CA LYS A 203 30.86 22.98 3.05
C LYS A 203 29.64 23.83 2.69
N GLN A 204 29.71 24.59 1.62
CA GLN A 204 28.67 25.56 1.26
C GLN A 204 28.65 25.80 -0.25
N SER A 205 27.46 25.93 -0.85
CA SER A 205 27.27 26.35 -2.23
C SER A 205 26.33 27.55 -2.35
N ASN A 206 26.34 28.23 -3.49
CA ASN A 206 25.40 29.32 -3.81
C ASN A 206 24.01 28.83 -4.24
N VAL A 207 23.84 27.53 -4.46
CA VAL A 207 22.60 26.93 -4.95
C VAL A 207 21.50 27.10 -3.90
N SER A 208 20.38 27.71 -4.30
CA SER A 208 19.27 27.98 -3.38
C SER A 208 18.58 26.70 -2.92
N VAL A 209 18.38 26.55 -1.60
CA VAL A 209 17.67 25.41 -1.00
C VAL A 209 16.25 25.21 -1.56
N PHE A 210 15.60 26.28 -2.02
CA PHE A 210 14.25 26.22 -2.59
C PHE A 210 14.19 25.44 -3.92
N LEU A 211 15.34 25.19 -4.58
CA LEU A 211 15.40 24.30 -5.73
C LEU A 211 15.05 22.84 -5.37
N GLN A 212 15.00 22.46 -4.09
CA GLN A 212 14.49 21.15 -3.68
C GLN A 212 12.96 21.05 -3.70
N ILE A 213 12.21 22.16 -3.71
CA ILE A 213 10.73 22.13 -3.64
C ILE A 213 10.12 21.22 -4.73
N PRO A 214 10.52 21.28 -6.01
CA PRO A 214 9.99 20.38 -7.03
C PRO A 214 10.24 18.89 -6.74
N CYS A 215 11.34 18.55 -6.07
CA CYS A 215 11.63 17.18 -5.63
C CYS A 215 10.59 16.71 -4.61
N TYR A 216 10.34 17.51 -3.56
CA TYR A 216 9.32 17.23 -2.54
C TYR A 216 7.92 17.10 -3.15
N VAL A 217 7.57 17.97 -4.11
CA VAL A 217 6.28 17.91 -4.81
C VAL A 217 6.14 16.62 -5.64
N LEU A 218 7.18 16.22 -6.37
CA LEU A 218 7.17 14.97 -7.14
C LEU A 218 7.05 13.74 -6.24
N ILE A 219 7.70 13.75 -5.08
CA ILE A 219 7.59 12.66 -4.09
C ILE A 219 6.19 12.63 -3.48
N ALA A 220 5.59 13.77 -3.17
CA ALA A 220 4.21 13.83 -2.68
C ALA A 220 3.22 13.24 -3.70
N PHE A 221 3.34 13.58 -4.99
CA PHE A 221 2.53 12.93 -6.03
C PHE A 221 2.80 11.42 -6.11
N SER A 222 4.07 11.03 -6.01
CA SER A 222 4.46 9.64 -5.97
C SER A 222 3.81 8.89 -4.80
N GLU A 223 3.70 9.52 -3.63
CA GLU A 223 3.07 8.95 -2.44
C GLU A 223 1.57 8.74 -2.63
N ILE A 224 0.88 9.73 -3.20
CA ILE A 224 -0.55 9.62 -3.52
C ILE A 224 -0.81 8.40 -4.41
N PHE A 225 -0.01 8.23 -5.45
CA PHE A 225 -0.22 7.16 -6.43
C PHE A 225 0.33 5.79 -6.01
N ALA A 226 1.41 5.73 -5.24
CA ALA A 226 2.00 4.47 -4.77
C ALA A 226 1.49 4.07 -3.38
N SER A 227 1.82 4.86 -2.35
CA SER A 227 1.57 4.50 -0.95
C SER A 227 0.08 4.42 -0.64
N ILE A 228 -0.67 5.50 -0.90
CA ILE A 228 -2.11 5.57 -0.57
C ILE A 228 -2.89 4.52 -1.38
N THR A 229 -2.63 4.44 -2.68
CA THR A 229 -3.33 3.47 -3.55
C THR A 229 -3.01 2.03 -3.18
N SER A 230 -1.76 1.71 -2.81
CA SER A 230 -1.41 0.35 -2.38
C SER A 230 -2.15 -0.07 -1.12
N MET A 231 -2.32 0.87 -0.19
CA MET A 231 -3.06 0.63 1.04
C MET A 231 -4.56 0.43 0.75
N GLU A 232 -5.13 1.27 -0.12
CA GLU A 232 -6.52 1.15 -0.58
C GLU A 232 -6.77 -0.21 -1.25
N TYR A 233 -5.88 -0.63 -2.15
CA TYR A 233 -5.95 -1.95 -2.79
C TYR A 233 -5.90 -3.09 -1.75
N ALA A 234 -4.93 -3.05 -0.84
CA ALA A 234 -4.78 -4.11 0.15
C ALA A 234 -6.00 -4.21 1.08
N TYR A 235 -6.59 -3.09 1.50
CA TYR A 235 -7.79 -3.10 2.35
C TYR A 235 -9.08 -3.49 1.63
N THR A 236 -9.19 -3.23 0.34
CA THR A 236 -10.38 -3.60 -0.47
C THR A 236 -10.39 -5.09 -0.79
N HIS A 237 -9.22 -5.70 -0.92
CA HIS A 237 -9.05 -7.13 -1.19
C HIS A 237 -8.93 -8.01 0.05
N ALA A 238 -8.63 -7.43 1.20
CA ALA A 238 -8.52 -8.18 2.44
C ALA A 238 -9.87 -8.41 3.14
N PRO A 239 -10.06 -9.58 3.79
CA PRO A 239 -11.20 -9.83 4.66
C PRO A 239 -11.29 -8.83 5.81
N LYS A 240 -12.52 -8.57 6.28
CA LYS A 240 -12.78 -7.62 7.37
C LYS A 240 -12.01 -7.97 8.66
N SER A 241 -11.90 -9.26 8.97
CA SER A 241 -11.18 -9.81 10.13
C SER A 241 -9.66 -9.61 10.06
N MET A 242 -9.10 -9.38 8.87
CA MET A 242 -7.65 -9.37 8.60
C MET A 242 -7.07 -7.97 8.42
N LYS A 243 -7.88 -6.91 8.51
CA LYS A 243 -7.42 -5.52 8.30
C LYS A 243 -6.25 -5.12 9.21
N SER A 244 -6.23 -5.59 10.46
CA SER A 244 -5.12 -5.34 11.38
C SER A 244 -3.82 -6.00 10.92
N LEU A 245 -3.89 -7.21 10.35
CA LEU A 245 -2.75 -7.91 9.78
C LEU A 245 -2.23 -7.20 8.52
N VAL A 246 -3.14 -6.73 7.64
CA VAL A 246 -2.76 -5.94 6.45
C VAL A 246 -2.03 -4.66 6.85
N SER A 247 -2.54 -3.95 7.86
CA SER A 247 -1.88 -2.77 8.41
C SER A 247 -0.47 -3.08 8.90
N ALA A 248 -0.28 -4.17 9.65
CA ALA A 248 1.04 -4.58 10.10
C ALA A 248 1.98 -4.93 8.93
N LEU A 249 1.48 -5.65 7.92
CA LEU A 249 2.24 -6.03 6.72
C LEU A 249 2.59 -4.82 5.84
N SER A 250 1.78 -3.77 5.86
CA SER A 250 2.04 -2.52 5.11
C SER A 250 3.26 -1.75 5.60
N LEU A 251 3.70 -1.98 6.85
CA LEU A 251 4.90 -1.38 7.43
C LEU A 251 6.17 -2.17 7.10
N TRP A 252 6.04 -3.43 6.69
CA TRP A 252 7.18 -4.28 6.36
C TRP A 252 8.07 -3.72 5.23
N PRO A 253 7.54 -3.13 4.14
CA PRO A 253 8.34 -2.47 3.11
C PRO A 253 9.22 -1.33 3.65
N ASN A 254 8.73 -0.56 4.62
CA ASN A 254 9.51 0.50 5.25
C ASN A 254 10.74 -0.06 5.99
N CYS A 255 10.58 -1.20 6.67
CA CYS A 255 11.69 -1.89 7.33
C CYS A 255 12.74 -2.38 6.32
N VAL A 256 12.30 -3.04 5.25
CA VAL A 256 13.20 -3.50 4.17
C VAL A 256 13.92 -2.31 3.52
N ALA A 257 13.19 -1.23 3.24
CA ALA A 257 13.75 -0.01 2.69
C ALA A 257 14.80 0.62 3.61
N ALA A 258 14.56 0.67 4.92
CA ALA A 258 15.54 1.17 5.88
C ALA A 258 16.84 0.33 5.89
N LEU A 259 16.72 -1.00 5.80
CA LEU A 259 17.88 -1.89 5.68
C LEU A 259 18.65 -1.67 4.37
N LEU A 260 17.93 -1.48 3.26
CA LEU A 260 18.55 -1.15 1.97
C LEU A 260 19.24 0.22 2.02
N SER A 261 18.59 1.22 2.60
CA SER A 261 19.16 2.55 2.84
C SER A 261 20.43 2.48 3.68
N LEU A 262 20.47 1.62 4.70
CA LEU A 262 21.67 1.37 5.49
C LEU A 262 22.79 0.73 4.65
N ALA A 263 22.45 -0.22 3.77
CA ALA A 263 23.42 -0.88 2.90
C ALA A 263 24.05 0.08 1.86
N ILE A 264 23.29 1.07 1.38
CA ILE A 264 23.81 2.12 0.47
C ILE A 264 24.45 3.30 1.22
N SER A 265 24.33 3.38 2.54
CA SER A 265 24.87 4.50 3.32
C SER A 265 26.38 4.74 3.15
N PRO A 266 27.25 3.74 2.87
CA PRO A 266 28.66 4.01 2.57
C PRO A 266 28.86 4.83 1.29
N THR A 267 27.92 4.79 0.34
CA THR A 267 27.95 5.67 -0.85
C THR A 267 27.39 7.05 -0.58
N ALA A 268 26.84 7.29 0.62
CA ALA A 268 26.25 8.54 1.02
C ALA A 268 27.29 9.57 1.53
N HIS A 269 28.35 9.82 0.76
CA HIS A 269 29.33 10.86 1.02
C HIS A 269 29.69 11.60 -0.28
N ASP A 270 30.13 12.86 -0.18
CA ASP A 270 30.66 13.59 -1.33
C ASP A 270 31.97 12.94 -1.82
N PRO A 271 32.19 12.76 -3.14
CA PRO A 271 31.42 13.29 -4.28
C PRO A 271 30.37 12.32 -4.86
N ASN A 272 29.99 11.28 -4.12
CA ASN A 272 29.17 10.17 -4.63
C ASN A 272 27.65 10.38 -4.53
N MET A 273 27.16 11.49 -3.95
CA MET A 273 25.73 11.77 -3.80
C MET A 273 24.97 11.73 -5.13
N THR A 274 25.55 12.26 -6.21
CA THR A 274 24.92 12.29 -7.53
C THR A 274 24.65 10.87 -8.04
N TYR A 275 25.61 9.96 -7.85
CA TYR A 275 25.48 8.54 -8.20
C TYR A 275 24.50 7.81 -7.29
N LEU A 276 24.43 8.17 -6.00
CA LEU A 276 23.44 7.63 -5.08
C LEU A 276 22.02 7.96 -5.55
N TYR A 277 21.73 9.24 -5.83
CA TYR A 277 20.40 9.64 -6.35
C TYR A 277 20.09 9.00 -7.70
N ALA A 278 21.06 8.95 -8.61
CA ALA A 278 20.89 8.32 -9.92
C ALA A 278 20.64 6.80 -9.78
N GLY A 279 21.36 6.12 -8.89
CA GLY A 279 21.18 4.68 -8.63
C GLY A 279 19.82 4.37 -8.04
N VAL A 280 19.35 5.18 -7.08
CA VAL A 280 18.00 5.07 -6.51
C VAL A 280 16.93 5.35 -7.57
N ALA A 281 17.14 6.35 -8.42
CA ALA A 281 16.24 6.66 -9.55
C ALA A 281 16.11 5.48 -10.52
N VAL A 282 17.24 4.91 -10.94
CA VAL A 282 17.27 3.75 -11.85
C VAL A 282 16.61 2.53 -11.19
N ALA A 283 16.89 2.27 -9.92
CA ALA A 283 16.27 1.18 -9.18
C ALA A 283 14.74 1.34 -9.10
N ALA A 284 14.25 2.55 -8.79
CA ALA A 284 12.82 2.86 -8.75
C ALA A 284 12.17 2.71 -10.13
N PHE A 285 12.83 3.19 -11.19
CA PHE A 285 12.34 3.11 -12.56
C PHE A 285 12.23 1.66 -13.05
N ILE A 286 13.30 0.88 -12.89
CA ILE A 286 13.31 -0.55 -13.25
C ILE A 286 12.27 -1.31 -12.43
N THR A 287 12.16 -1.02 -11.13
CA THR A 287 11.16 -1.66 -10.27
C THR A 287 9.74 -1.29 -10.71
N GLY A 288 9.48 -0.06 -11.12
CA GLY A 288 8.20 0.36 -11.70
C GLY A 288 7.84 -0.41 -12.97
N ILE A 289 8.81 -0.63 -13.87
CA ILE A 289 8.63 -1.46 -15.07
C ILE A 289 8.31 -2.90 -14.68
N ILE A 290 9.11 -3.50 -13.80
CA ILE A 290 8.89 -4.89 -13.34
C ILE A 290 7.52 -5.01 -12.66
N TYR A 291 7.18 -4.05 -11.79
CA TYR A 291 5.90 -4.00 -11.09
C TYR A 291 4.74 -4.00 -12.09
N TYR A 292 4.79 -3.14 -13.10
CA TYR A 292 3.76 -3.08 -14.12
C TYR A 292 3.58 -4.43 -14.82
N PHE A 293 4.65 -5.06 -15.29
CA PHE A 293 4.53 -6.34 -16.00
C PHE A 293 4.07 -7.49 -15.11
N VAL A 294 4.51 -7.53 -13.85
CA VAL A 294 4.16 -8.58 -12.90
C VAL A 294 2.72 -8.43 -12.42
N PHE A 295 2.27 -7.21 -12.12
CA PHE A 295 1.00 -6.97 -11.43
C PHE A 295 -0.14 -6.47 -12.34
N ARG A 296 0.09 -6.07 -13.59
CA ARG A 296 -0.97 -5.58 -14.49
C ARG A 296 -2.18 -6.52 -14.60
N HIS A 297 -1.98 -7.83 -14.51
CA HIS A 297 -3.06 -8.82 -14.62
C HIS A 297 -4.07 -8.73 -13.46
N TYR A 298 -3.68 -8.16 -12.31
CA TYR A 298 -4.60 -7.91 -11.20
C TYR A 298 -5.60 -6.79 -11.53
N ASP A 299 -5.22 -5.80 -12.36
CA ASP A 299 -6.19 -4.78 -12.82
C ASP A 299 -7.33 -5.42 -13.63
N ASP A 300 -7.00 -6.38 -14.50
CA ASP A 300 -7.99 -7.07 -15.34
C ASP A 300 -8.96 -7.90 -14.48
N ILE A 301 -8.44 -8.60 -13.46
CA ILE A 301 -9.25 -9.39 -12.52
C ILE A 301 -10.20 -8.48 -11.74
N ASP A 302 -9.71 -7.33 -11.25
CA ASP A 302 -10.51 -6.36 -10.52
C ASP A 302 -11.60 -5.72 -11.39
N GLU A 303 -11.27 -5.41 -12.65
CA GLU A 303 -12.22 -4.85 -13.61
C GLU A 303 -13.36 -5.85 -13.88
N VAL A 304 -13.04 -7.12 -14.15
CA VAL A 304 -14.05 -8.17 -14.33
C VAL A 304 -14.92 -8.34 -13.09
N ALA A 305 -14.31 -8.38 -11.89
CA ALA A 305 -15.04 -8.50 -10.64
C ALA A 305 -15.97 -7.30 -10.40
N ARG A 306 -15.54 -6.09 -10.75
CA ARG A 306 -16.35 -4.86 -10.64
C ARG A 306 -17.52 -4.87 -11.62
N LEU A 307 -17.29 -5.24 -12.88
CA LEU A 307 -18.34 -5.34 -13.89
C LEU A 307 -19.39 -6.38 -13.52
N LYS A 308 -18.96 -7.53 -12.98
CA LYS A 308 -19.88 -8.56 -12.48
C LYS A 308 -20.76 -8.04 -11.34
N LYS A 309 -20.18 -7.35 -10.35
CA LYS A 309 -20.95 -6.74 -9.26
C LYS A 309 -21.97 -5.71 -9.75
N MET A 310 -21.61 -4.90 -10.76
CA MET A 310 -22.53 -3.95 -11.37
C MET A 310 -23.69 -4.68 -12.07
N ALA A 311 -23.40 -5.72 -12.86
CA ALA A 311 -24.42 -6.52 -13.52
C ALA A 311 -25.36 -7.24 -12.52
N ASP A 312 -24.81 -7.77 -11.42
CA ASP A 312 -25.59 -8.40 -10.37
C ASP A 312 -26.51 -7.38 -9.63
N GLN A 313 -26.03 -6.14 -9.45
CA GLN A 313 -26.83 -5.04 -8.87
C GLN A 313 -27.96 -4.59 -9.80
N ASP A 314 -27.67 -4.46 -11.10
CA ASP A 314 -28.67 -4.11 -12.11
C ASP A 314 -29.75 -5.20 -12.22
N ALA A 315 -29.34 -6.47 -12.18
CA ALA A 315 -30.26 -7.62 -12.15
C ALA A 315 -31.11 -7.66 -10.87
N ALA A 316 -30.54 -7.33 -9.71
CA ALA A 316 -31.27 -7.24 -8.44
C ALA A 316 -32.25 -6.05 -8.41
N GLY A 317 -31.89 -4.92 -9.03
CA GLY A 317 -32.77 -3.77 -9.22
C GLY A 317 -33.99 -4.12 -10.08
N TYR A 318 -33.76 -4.80 -11.21
CA TYR A 318 -34.82 -5.28 -12.10
C TYR A 318 -35.76 -6.27 -11.37
N GLN A 319 -35.23 -7.22 -10.60
CA GLN A 319 -36.04 -8.15 -9.81
C GLN A 319 -36.84 -7.50 -8.67
N MET A 320 -36.43 -6.33 -8.17
CA MET A 320 -37.18 -5.54 -7.19
C MET A 320 -38.34 -4.78 -7.87
N GLU A 321 -38.10 -4.18 -9.04
CA GLU A 321 -39.17 -3.54 -9.84
C GLU A 321 -40.26 -4.55 -10.27
N ASP A 322 -39.86 -5.72 -10.78
CA ASP A 322 -40.79 -6.79 -11.20
C ASP A 322 -41.55 -7.45 -10.03
N LYS A 323 -41.12 -7.29 -8.78
CA LYS A 323 -41.87 -7.76 -7.59
C LYS A 323 -42.83 -6.72 -7.03
N ILE A 324 -42.62 -5.44 -7.31
CA ILE A 324 -43.50 -4.35 -6.90
C ILE A 324 -44.67 -4.19 -7.90
N ALA A 325 -44.43 -4.49 -9.19
CA ALA A 325 -45.40 -4.31 -10.26
C ALA A 325 -46.65 -5.24 -10.27
N PRO A 326 -46.60 -6.55 -9.89
CA PRO A 326 -47.73 -7.45 -10.17
C PRO A 326 -48.95 -7.28 -9.24
N PRO A 327 -48.83 -7.27 -7.89
CA PRO A 327 -50.02 -7.25 -7.04
C PRO A 327 -50.59 -5.85 -6.81
N ALA A 328 -49.83 -4.78 -7.04
CA ALA A 328 -50.29 -3.41 -6.82
C ALA A 328 -51.20 -2.91 -7.95
N ILE A 329 -50.87 -3.25 -9.21
CA ILE A 329 -51.65 -2.85 -10.39
C ILE A 329 -52.94 -3.67 -10.50
N GLU A 330 -52.89 -4.97 -10.18
CA GLU A 330 -54.09 -5.83 -10.14
C GLU A 330 -55.02 -5.43 -8.99
N ALA A 331 -54.49 -5.06 -7.81
CA ALA A 331 -55.32 -4.59 -6.68
C ALA A 331 -55.95 -3.20 -6.92
N GLU A 332 -55.28 -2.28 -7.60
CA GLU A 332 -55.89 -0.99 -8.02
C GLU A 332 -56.92 -1.18 -9.14
N ALA A 333 -56.69 -2.11 -10.08
CA ALA A 333 -57.65 -2.43 -11.13
C ALA A 333 -58.92 -3.09 -10.56
N GLU A 334 -58.80 -4.07 -9.66
CA GLU A 334 -59.95 -4.69 -8.99
C GLU A 334 -60.71 -3.71 -8.05
N ALA A 335 -60.01 -2.74 -7.45
CA ALA A 335 -60.65 -1.72 -6.62
C ALA A 335 -61.45 -0.70 -7.45
N MET A 336 -60.99 -0.35 -8.65
CA MET A 336 -61.74 0.49 -9.58
C MET A 336 -62.93 -0.23 -10.21
N GLU A 337 -62.83 -1.54 -10.48
CA GLU A 337 -63.94 -2.32 -11.05
C GLU A 337 -65.09 -2.54 -10.06
N LYS A 338 -64.82 -2.54 -8.75
CA LYS A 338 -65.86 -2.61 -7.69
C LYS A 338 -66.54 -1.27 -7.36
N MET A 339 -66.07 -0.17 -7.95
CA MET A 339 -66.64 1.18 -7.76
C MET A 339 -67.58 1.63 -8.89
N HIS A 340 -67.80 0.78 -9.90
CA HIS A 340 -68.83 0.94 -10.94
C HIS A 340 -69.91 -0.14 -10.79
#